data_AF-A0A961WJP3-F1
#
_entry.id   AF-A0A961WJP3-F1
#
_cell.length_a   1.000
_cell.length_b   1.000
_cell.length_c   1.000
_cell.angle_alpha   90.00
_cell.angle_beta   90.00
_cell.angle_gamma   90.00
#
_symmetry.space_group_name_H-M   'P 1'
#
loop_
_entity.id
_entity.type
_entity.pdbx_description
1 polymer ?
#
loop_
_entity_poly.entity_id
_entity_poly.type
_entity_poly.pdbx_seq_one_letter_code
_entity_poly.pdbx_strand_id
1 'polypeptide(L)'
;MPSILMWGLAFTLSLVLMLVTAAAGKPMTHLAVAVLICLGIAFVGILENQKLRRAGAAKAEIAAATSRNMGFIYIWAATIIALTYMTLLSWHEWWHWFLGFALVGTACIFYSNTVSRDAAQGSVDDTLLSIGNKLTWLQLVGVIIAIVGMLIDGKLMRYLNPKLMDWAAQNTFFAGAVGLAILSAYALWASRNDSRGTAA
;
A
#
# COMPACT_ATOMS: atom_id res chain seq x y z
N MET A 1 -17.76 -7.75 3.37
CA MET A 1 -16.59 -6.87 3.62
C MET A 1 -16.47 -6.64 5.11
N PRO A 2 -15.26 -6.42 5.66
CA PRO A 2 -15.15 -5.75 6.95
C PRO A 2 -16.04 -4.52 6.99
N SER A 3 -16.71 -4.26 8.12
CA SER A 3 -17.48 -3.03 8.25
C SER A 3 -16.55 -1.81 8.13
N ILE A 4 -17.06 -0.69 7.64
CA ILE A 4 -16.29 0.56 7.55
C ILE A 4 -15.76 0.99 8.93
N LEU A 5 -16.49 0.64 9.99
CA LEU A 5 -16.08 0.83 11.38
C LEU A 5 -14.82 0.03 11.73
N MET A 6 -14.71 -1.22 11.27
CA MET A 6 -13.54 -2.06 11.54
C MET A 6 -12.30 -1.51 10.84
N TRP A 7 -12.42 -1.07 9.59
CA TRP A 7 -11.33 -0.41 8.86
C TRP A 7 -10.96 0.94 9.49
N GLY A 8 -11.95 1.74 9.87
CA GLY A 8 -11.73 3.01 10.55
C GLY A 8 -10.97 2.84 11.85
N LEU A 9 -11.39 1.90 12.70
CA LEU A 9 -10.71 1.57 13.96
C LEU A 9 -9.29 1.06 13.72
N ALA A 10 -9.09 0.11 12.81
CA ALA A 10 -7.76 -0.41 12.48
C ALA A 10 -6.83 0.70 11.97
N PHE A 11 -7.34 1.59 11.11
CA PHE A 11 -6.62 2.74 10.60
C PHE A 11 -6.22 3.68 11.75
N THR A 12 -7.17 4.12 12.58
CA THR A 12 -6.90 5.01 13.71
C THR A 12 -5.90 4.41 14.70
N LEU A 13 -6.07 3.15 15.10
CA LEU A 13 -5.13 2.47 16.01
C LEU A 13 -3.73 2.38 15.41
N SER A 14 -3.63 2.07 14.11
CA SER A 14 -2.35 2.03 13.41
C SER A 14 -1.66 3.39 13.39
N LEU A 15 -2.40 4.49 13.21
CA LEU A 15 -1.86 5.85 13.26
C LEU A 15 -1.32 6.18 14.65
N VAL A 16 -2.11 5.89 15.69
CA VAL A 16 -1.70 6.14 17.09
C VAL A 16 -0.42 5.39 17.42
N LEU A 17 -0.31 4.10 17.07
CA LEU A 17 0.89 3.30 17.34
C LEU A 17 2.15 3.88 16.65
N MET A 18 2.01 4.32 15.40
CA MET A 18 3.11 4.93 14.67
C MET A 18 3.54 6.27 15.30
N LEU A 19 2.58 7.13 15.67
CA LEU A 19 2.88 8.40 16.31
C LEU A 19 3.51 8.21 17.71
N VAL A 20 3.03 7.25 18.49
CA VAL A 20 3.61 6.93 19.81
C VAL A 20 5.04 6.44 19.67
N THR A 21 5.32 5.53 18.73
CA THR A 21 6.68 5.02 18.51
C THR A 21 7.63 6.08 17.94
N ALA A 22 7.11 7.02 17.13
CA ALA A 22 7.84 8.19 16.66
C ALA A 22 8.17 9.16 17.80
N ALA A 23 7.18 9.53 18.61
CA ALA A 23 7.35 10.42 19.76
C ALA A 23 8.31 9.84 20.81
N ALA A 24 8.30 8.52 21.00
CA ALA A 24 9.21 7.82 21.89
C ALA A 24 10.66 7.74 21.37
N GLY A 25 10.92 8.16 20.12
CA GLY A 25 12.25 8.06 19.51
C GLY A 25 12.76 6.62 19.47
N LYS A 26 11.90 5.65 19.09
CA LYS A 26 12.23 4.23 19.00
C LYS A 26 12.17 3.72 17.56
N PRO A 27 13.22 3.92 16.74
CA PRO A 27 13.16 3.66 15.30
C PRO A 27 12.95 2.20 14.93
N MET A 28 13.56 1.27 15.67
CA MET A 28 13.37 -0.17 15.42
C MET A 28 11.95 -0.63 15.75
N THR A 29 11.37 -0.11 16.83
CA THR A 29 9.97 -0.40 17.20
C THR A 29 9.02 0.19 16.18
N HIS A 30 9.27 1.43 15.74
CA HIS A 30 8.49 2.08 14.69
C HIS A 30 8.55 1.29 13.37
N LEU A 31 9.73 0.81 12.97
CA LEU A 31 9.87 -0.05 11.79
C LEU A 31 9.06 -1.35 11.93
N ALA A 32 9.19 -2.04 13.07
CA ALA A 32 8.47 -3.29 13.31
C ALA A 32 6.95 -3.09 13.25
N VAL A 33 6.44 -2.03 13.87
CA VAL A 33 5.03 -1.65 13.84
C VAL A 33 4.58 -1.33 12.42
N ALA A 34 5.35 -0.53 11.68
CA ALA A 34 5.06 -0.20 10.29
C ALA A 34 4.97 -1.46 9.41
N VAL A 35 5.93 -2.38 9.55
CA VAL A 35 5.94 -3.65 8.81
C VAL A 35 4.70 -4.48 9.16
N LEU A 36 4.36 -4.63 10.43
CA LEU A 36 3.18 -5.39 10.85
C LEU A 36 1.88 -4.80 10.26
N ILE A 37 1.74 -3.48 10.25
CA ILE A 37 0.57 -2.80 9.68
C ILE A 37 0.50 -3.03 8.16
N CYS A 38 1.59 -2.78 7.43
CA CYS A 38 1.61 -2.94 5.98
C CYS A 38 1.41 -4.40 5.53
N LEU A 39 2.00 -5.36 6.26
CA LEU A 39 1.77 -6.78 6.04
C LEU A 39 0.32 -7.18 6.37
N GLY A 40 -0.26 -6.61 7.43
CA GLY A 40 -1.67 -6.81 7.78
C GLY A 40 -2.61 -6.36 6.66
N ILE A 41 -2.40 -5.15 6.12
CA ILE A 41 -3.20 -4.63 4.99
C ILE A 41 -3.00 -5.51 3.75
N ALA A 42 -1.76 -5.87 3.42
CA ALA A 42 -1.46 -6.74 2.29
C ALA A 42 -2.14 -8.11 2.44
N PHE A 43 -2.09 -8.70 3.63
CA PHE A 43 -2.72 -9.98 3.94
C PHE A 43 -4.24 -9.93 3.81
N VAL A 44 -4.88 -8.87 4.34
CA VAL A 44 -6.32 -8.65 4.14
C VAL A 44 -6.66 -8.52 2.66
N GLY A 45 -5.85 -7.79 1.89
CA GLY A 45 -6.02 -7.68 0.44
C GLY A 45 -5.91 -9.03 -0.28
N ILE A 46 -4.96 -9.88 0.13
CA ILE A 46 -4.82 -11.25 -0.40
C ILE A 46 -6.04 -12.10 -0.06
N LEU A 47 -6.50 -12.08 1.19
CA LEU A 47 -7.67 -12.86 1.61
C LEU A 47 -8.95 -12.41 0.89
N GLU A 48 -9.12 -11.10 0.71
CA GLU A 48 -10.24 -10.56 -0.06
C GLU A 48 -10.18 -10.99 -1.52
N ASN A 49 -9.00 -10.93 -2.13
CA ASN A 49 -8.76 -11.38 -3.50
C ASN A 49 -9.07 -12.89 -3.67
N GLN A 50 -8.61 -13.73 -2.74
CA GLN A 50 -8.93 -15.17 -2.71
C GLN A 50 -10.43 -15.42 -2.58
N LYS A 51 -11.09 -14.71 -1.67
CA LYS A 51 -12.53 -14.84 -1.44
C LYS A 51 -13.32 -14.50 -2.70
N LEU A 52 -12.97 -13.40 -3.38
CA LEU A 52 -13.61 -12.98 -4.62
C LEU A 52 -13.42 -14.02 -5.73
N ARG A 53 -12.19 -14.54 -5.91
CA ARG A 53 -11.93 -15.61 -6.90
C ARG A 53 -12.73 -16.88 -6.62
N ARG A 54 -12.77 -17.33 -5.36
CA ARG A 54 -13.56 -18.51 -4.95
C ARG A 54 -15.06 -18.31 -5.17
N ALA A 55 -15.53 -17.08 -5.10
CA ALA A 55 -16.93 -16.73 -5.38
C ALA A 55 -17.23 -16.59 -6.89
N GLY A 56 -16.23 -16.78 -7.77
CA GLY A 56 -16.41 -16.58 -9.21
C GLY A 56 -16.62 -15.11 -9.61
N ALA A 57 -16.12 -14.17 -8.79
CA ALA A 57 -16.27 -12.74 -9.04
C ALA A 57 -15.63 -12.32 -10.37
N ALA A 58 -16.18 -11.28 -10.99
CA ALA A 58 -15.64 -10.74 -12.24
C ALA A 58 -14.22 -10.21 -12.04
N LYS A 59 -13.41 -10.25 -13.10
CA LYS A 59 -12.03 -9.72 -13.10
C LYS A 59 -11.97 -8.25 -12.66
N ALA A 60 -12.97 -7.46 -13.04
CA ALA A 60 -13.12 -6.07 -12.64
C ALA A 60 -13.26 -5.89 -11.13
N GLU A 61 -14.07 -6.73 -10.46
CA GLU A 61 -14.25 -6.67 -9.01
C GLU A 61 -12.97 -7.05 -8.26
N ILE A 62 -12.26 -8.08 -8.75
CA ILE A 62 -10.96 -8.50 -8.19
C ILE A 62 -9.92 -7.38 -8.36
N ALA A 63 -9.86 -6.75 -9.54
CA ALA A 63 -8.94 -5.64 -9.81
C ALA A 63 -9.24 -4.42 -8.94
N ALA A 64 -10.54 -4.08 -8.79
CA ALA A 64 -10.97 -2.98 -7.95
C ALA A 64 -10.61 -3.19 -6.47
N ALA A 65 -10.89 -4.38 -5.92
CA ALA A 65 -10.54 -4.71 -4.54
C ALA A 65 -9.02 -4.67 -4.31
N THR A 66 -8.24 -5.20 -5.27
CA THR A 66 -6.77 -5.18 -5.21
C THR A 66 -6.24 -3.73 -5.19
N SER A 67 -6.71 -2.90 -6.12
CA SER A 67 -6.31 -1.50 -6.22
C SER A 67 -6.67 -0.72 -4.97
N ARG A 68 -7.86 -0.96 -4.38
CA ARG A 68 -8.28 -0.33 -3.13
C ARG A 68 -7.31 -0.62 -1.99
N ASN A 69 -6.94 -1.89 -1.79
CA ASN A 69 -6.03 -2.29 -0.73
C ASN A 69 -4.61 -1.71 -0.93
N MET A 70 -4.14 -1.58 -2.17
CA MET A 70 -2.91 -0.84 -2.47
C MET A 70 -3.05 0.64 -2.10
N GLY A 71 -4.17 1.27 -2.48
CA GLY A 71 -4.49 2.65 -2.13
C GLY A 71 -4.48 2.91 -0.62
N PHE A 72 -4.98 1.96 0.18
CA PHE A 72 -4.93 2.06 1.64
C PHE A 72 -3.51 2.10 2.19
N ILE A 73 -2.57 1.33 1.65
CA ILE A 73 -1.16 1.39 2.08
C ILE A 73 -0.56 2.77 1.76
N TYR A 74 -0.84 3.31 0.57
CA TYR A 74 -0.36 4.64 0.18
C TYR A 74 -0.95 5.77 1.04
N ILE A 75 -2.28 5.78 1.23
CA ILE A 75 -2.98 6.79 2.03
C ILE A 75 -2.54 6.73 3.50
N TRP A 76 -2.38 5.51 4.03
CA TRP A 76 -1.85 5.30 5.38
C TRP A 76 -0.44 5.89 5.51
N ALA A 77 0.47 5.56 4.59
CA ALA A 77 1.83 6.08 4.60
C ALA A 77 1.86 7.62 4.49
N ALA A 78 1.08 8.19 3.57
CA ALA A 78 0.95 9.65 3.42
C ALA A 78 0.51 10.31 4.74
N THR A 79 -0.53 9.76 5.38
CA THR A 79 -1.08 10.28 6.63
C THR A 79 -0.05 10.21 7.76
N ILE A 80 0.67 9.09 7.88
CA ILE A 80 1.76 8.95 8.86
C ILE A 80 2.86 9.98 8.65
N ILE A 81 3.30 10.19 7.41
CA ILE A 81 4.35 11.17 7.10
C ILE A 81 3.88 12.57 7.47
N ALA A 82 2.69 12.97 7.03
CA ALA A 82 2.13 14.28 7.35
C ALA A 82 2.07 14.50 8.87
N LEU A 83 1.42 13.59 9.60
CA LEU A 83 1.25 13.75 11.05
C LEU A 83 2.60 13.75 11.79
N THR A 84 3.51 12.82 11.45
CA THR A 84 4.82 12.71 12.11
C THR A 84 5.65 13.98 11.91
N TYR A 85 5.71 14.50 10.68
CA TYR A 85 6.59 15.63 10.35
C TYR A 85 5.95 17.01 10.50
N MET A 86 4.63 17.08 10.68
CA MET A 86 3.96 18.31 11.11
C MET A 86 4.00 18.51 12.63
N THR A 87 4.13 17.43 13.42
CA THR A 87 3.92 17.51 14.88
C THR A 87 5.06 17.00 15.76
N LEU A 88 5.86 16.02 15.31
CA LEU A 88 6.85 15.33 16.16
C LEU A 88 8.29 15.52 15.69
N LEU A 89 8.53 15.38 14.39
CA LEU A 89 9.87 15.41 13.79
C LEU A 89 9.96 16.53 12.75
N SER A 90 11.18 16.95 12.40
CA SER A 90 11.41 17.98 11.37
C SER A 90 12.30 17.45 10.26
N TRP A 91 11.79 17.42 9.04
CA TRP A 91 12.54 17.05 7.84
C TRP A 91 12.02 17.81 6.62
N HIS A 92 12.82 18.70 6.04
CA HIS A 92 12.38 19.68 5.04
C HIS A 92 11.60 19.09 3.85
N GLU A 93 11.94 17.88 3.41
CA GLU A 93 11.37 17.29 2.19
C GLU A 93 10.12 16.44 2.42
N TRP A 94 9.61 16.34 3.66
CA TRP A 94 8.50 15.45 4.01
C TRP A 94 7.26 15.65 3.11
N TRP A 95 7.02 16.88 2.68
CA TRP A 95 5.85 17.26 1.89
C TRP A 95 5.86 16.67 0.47
N HIS A 96 7.03 16.53 -0.17
CA HIS A 96 7.13 15.91 -1.50
C HIS A 96 6.67 14.46 -1.45
N TRP A 97 7.10 13.76 -0.40
CA TRP A 97 6.74 12.35 -0.20
C TRP A 97 5.29 12.23 0.20
N PHE A 98 4.81 13.02 1.15
CA PHE A 98 3.38 13.08 1.48
C PHE A 98 2.52 13.23 0.22
N LEU A 99 2.81 14.21 -0.64
CA LEU A 99 2.05 14.43 -1.87
C LEU A 99 2.17 13.27 -2.86
N GLY A 100 3.36 12.70 -3.02
CA GLY A 100 3.56 11.53 -3.89
C GLY A 100 2.72 10.33 -3.45
N PHE A 101 2.76 9.98 -2.15
CA PHE A 101 1.96 8.89 -1.59
C PHE A 101 0.46 9.20 -1.66
N ALA A 102 0.04 10.43 -1.34
CA ALA A 102 -1.36 10.84 -1.40
C ALA A 102 -1.92 10.78 -2.83
N LEU A 103 -1.15 11.23 -3.83
CA LEU A 103 -1.52 11.18 -5.24
C LEU A 103 -1.72 9.74 -5.72
N VAL A 104 -0.74 8.87 -5.49
CA VAL A 104 -0.81 7.47 -5.93
C VAL A 104 -1.93 6.73 -5.19
N GLY A 105 -2.06 6.94 -3.88
CA GLY A 105 -3.14 6.35 -3.10
C GLY A 105 -4.52 6.78 -3.59
N THR A 106 -4.70 8.07 -3.88
CA THR A 106 -5.94 8.59 -4.45
C THR A 106 -6.21 8.01 -5.83
N ALA A 107 -5.20 7.87 -6.69
CA ALA A 107 -5.34 7.25 -8.00
C ALA A 107 -5.79 5.78 -7.90
N CYS A 108 -5.27 5.02 -6.93
CA CYS A 108 -5.72 3.65 -6.66
C CYS A 108 -7.19 3.60 -6.23
N ILE A 109 -7.61 4.47 -5.31
CA ILE A 109 -9.02 4.53 -4.86
C ILE A 109 -9.93 4.97 -6.01
N PHE A 110 -9.52 5.96 -6.80
CA PHE A 110 -10.25 6.43 -7.96
C PHE A 110 -10.44 5.32 -9.01
N TYR A 111 -9.36 4.60 -9.34
CA TYR A 111 -9.42 3.44 -10.23
C TYR A 111 -10.37 2.37 -9.69
N SER A 112 -10.24 2.02 -8.40
CA SER A 112 -11.10 1.03 -7.75
C SER A 112 -12.59 1.39 -7.85
N ASN A 113 -12.93 2.65 -7.57
CA ASN A 113 -14.31 3.14 -7.62
C ASN A 113 -14.85 3.16 -9.05
N THR A 114 -14.03 3.59 -10.02
CA THR A 114 -14.41 3.65 -11.44
C THR A 114 -14.71 2.24 -11.97
N VAL A 115 -13.79 1.29 -11.78
CA VAL A 115 -13.96 -0.09 -12.24
C VAL A 115 -15.16 -0.77 -11.54
N SER A 116 -15.34 -0.55 -10.24
CA SER A 116 -16.47 -1.11 -9.50
C SER A 116 -17.81 -0.57 -9.99
N ARG A 117 -17.87 0.75 -10.27
CA ARG A 117 -19.08 1.41 -10.76
C ARG A 117 -19.44 0.91 -12.16
N ASP A 118 -18.46 0.85 -13.05
CA ASP A 118 -18.70 0.46 -14.45
C ASP A 118 -19.13 -1.02 -14.51
N ALA A 119 -18.49 -1.89 -13.70
CA ALA A 119 -18.90 -3.28 -13.55
C ALA A 119 -20.34 -3.42 -13.00
N ALA A 120 -20.75 -2.59 -12.04
CA ALA A 120 -22.11 -2.57 -11.52
C ALA A 120 -23.15 -2.11 -12.57
N GLN A 121 -22.72 -1.35 -13.58
CA GLN A 121 -23.54 -0.93 -14.71
C GLN A 121 -23.53 -1.93 -15.87
N GLY A 122 -22.88 -3.09 -15.70
CA GLY A 122 -22.74 -4.10 -16.75
C GLY A 122 -21.75 -3.73 -17.85
N SER A 123 -20.98 -2.64 -17.68
CA SER A 123 -19.93 -2.22 -18.61
C SER A 123 -18.57 -2.68 -18.08
N VAL A 124 -17.96 -3.66 -18.75
CA VAL A 124 -16.60 -4.09 -18.44
C VAL A 124 -15.69 -3.61 -19.56
N ASP A 125 -14.88 -2.58 -19.28
CA ASP A 125 -13.88 -2.09 -20.22
C ASP A 125 -12.56 -2.86 -20.06
N ASP A 126 -12.27 -3.75 -21.02
CA ASP A 126 -11.03 -4.51 -21.10
C ASP A 126 -9.78 -3.60 -21.17
N THR A 127 -9.91 -2.40 -21.73
CA THR A 127 -8.83 -1.40 -21.77
C THR A 127 -8.47 -0.95 -20.36
N LEU A 128 -9.48 -0.64 -19.54
CA LEU A 128 -9.29 -0.21 -18.16
C LEU A 128 -8.68 -1.31 -17.28
N LEU A 129 -9.06 -2.57 -17.52
CA LEU A 129 -8.45 -3.73 -16.85
C LEU A 129 -6.99 -3.95 -17.28
N SER A 130 -6.69 -3.80 -18.57
CA SER A 130 -5.32 -3.88 -19.11
C SER A 130 -4.42 -2.79 -18.52
N ILE A 131 -4.94 -1.55 -18.41
CA ILE A 131 -4.24 -0.44 -17.76
C ILE A 131 -3.96 -0.77 -16.29
N GLY A 132 -4.95 -1.26 -15.54
CA GLY A 132 -4.76 -1.64 -14.13
C GLY A 132 -3.70 -2.72 -13.93
N ASN A 133 -3.66 -3.72 -14.81
CA ASN A 133 -2.65 -4.76 -14.78
C ASN A 133 -1.24 -4.22 -15.07
N LYS A 134 -1.10 -3.31 -16.04
CA LYS A 134 0.17 -2.62 -16.34
C LYS A 134 0.63 -1.75 -15.17
N LEU A 135 -0.28 -1.00 -14.55
CA LEU A 135 0.02 -0.18 -13.38
C LEU A 135 0.44 -1.04 -12.18
N THR A 136 -0.17 -2.21 -11.99
CA THR A 136 0.24 -3.16 -10.94
C THR A 136 1.66 -3.69 -11.16
N TRP A 137 2.03 -3.99 -12.41
CA TRP A 137 3.40 -4.34 -12.77
C TRP A 137 4.38 -3.20 -12.54
N LEU A 138 4.03 -1.99 -13.01
CA LEU A 138 4.84 -0.79 -12.82
C LEU A 138 5.09 -0.54 -11.32
N GLN A 139 4.04 -0.69 -10.51
CA GLN A 139 4.14 -0.55 -9.07
C GLN A 139 5.05 -1.61 -8.45
N LEU A 140 4.89 -2.89 -8.80
CA LEU A 140 5.75 -3.96 -8.29
C LEU A 140 7.23 -3.70 -8.60
N VAL A 141 7.54 -3.33 -9.85
CA VAL A 141 8.92 -3.01 -10.25
C VAL A 141 9.42 -1.77 -9.51
N GLY A 142 8.60 -0.72 -9.44
CA GLY A 142 8.93 0.52 -8.75
C GLY A 142 9.24 0.31 -7.26
N VAL A 143 8.43 -0.46 -6.54
CA VAL A 143 8.66 -0.74 -5.11
C VAL A 143 9.88 -1.64 -4.88
N ILE A 144 10.17 -2.59 -5.78
CA ILE A 144 11.40 -3.39 -5.70
C ILE A 144 12.64 -2.50 -5.88
N ILE A 145 12.63 -1.62 -6.89
CA ILE A 145 13.71 -0.65 -7.11
C ILE A 145 13.88 0.25 -5.88
N ALA A 146 12.77 0.73 -5.30
CA ALA A 146 12.81 1.55 -4.09
C ALA A 146 13.44 0.79 -2.91
N ILE A 147 13.03 -0.46 -2.65
CA ILE A 147 13.60 -1.29 -1.57
C ILE A 147 15.11 -1.48 -1.78
N VAL A 148 15.53 -1.85 -2.99
CA VAL A 148 16.96 -2.06 -3.31
C VAL A 148 17.75 -0.76 -3.16
N GLY A 149 17.22 0.36 -3.68
CA GLY A 149 17.85 1.68 -3.53
C GLY A 149 17.99 2.09 -2.06
N MET A 150 16.99 1.82 -1.23
CA MET A 150 17.06 2.09 0.21
C MET A 150 18.12 1.25 0.93
N LEU A 151 18.31 0.00 0.52
CA LEU A 151 19.36 -0.87 1.06
C LEU A 151 20.76 -0.38 0.68
N ILE A 152 20.96 -0.03 -0.60
CA ILE A 152 22.24 0.48 -1.13
C ILE A 152 22.61 1.81 -0.48
N ASP A 153 21.65 2.74 -0.36
CA ASP A 153 21.85 4.06 0.23
C ASP A 153 22.03 4.04 1.76
N GLY A 154 21.98 2.86 2.40
CA GLY A 154 21.99 2.73 3.86
C GLY A 154 20.81 3.42 4.54
N LYS A 155 19.71 3.70 3.82
CA LYS A 155 18.55 4.44 4.32
C LYS A 155 17.86 3.75 5.49
N LEU A 156 17.96 2.42 5.57
CA LEU A 156 17.40 1.64 6.68
C LEU A 156 18.21 1.79 7.98
N MET A 157 19.44 2.29 7.91
CA MET A 157 20.31 2.49 9.08
C MET A 157 20.34 3.94 9.58
N ARG A 158 19.49 4.82 9.02
CA ARG A 158 19.50 6.26 9.39
C ARG A 158 19.24 6.52 10.86
N TYR A 159 18.55 5.63 11.54
CA TYR A 159 18.33 5.70 12.99
C TYR A 159 19.63 5.64 13.82
N LEU A 160 20.73 5.14 13.26
CA LEU A 160 22.05 5.14 13.91
C LEU A 160 22.71 6.52 13.89
N ASN A 161 22.20 7.45 13.07
CA ASN A 161 22.75 8.80 12.96
C ASN A 161 21.71 9.85 13.37
N PRO A 162 21.88 10.50 14.54
CA PRO A 162 20.95 11.53 15.03
C PRO A 162 20.81 12.74 14.11
N LYS A 163 21.69 12.94 13.13
CA LYS A 163 21.57 14.04 12.15
C LYS A 163 20.53 13.77 11.06
N LEU A 164 20.06 12.52 10.92
CA LEU A 164 19.13 12.10 9.89
C LEU A 164 17.72 11.98 10.47
N MET A 165 16.96 13.07 10.42
CA MET A 165 15.60 13.18 10.97
C MET A 165 14.53 12.44 10.14
N ASP A 166 14.87 11.97 8.95
CA ASP A 166 13.94 11.33 8.03
C ASP A 166 13.74 9.81 8.29
N TRP A 167 14.32 9.28 9.38
CA TRP A 167 14.27 7.85 9.70
C TRP A 167 12.84 7.29 9.78
N ALA A 168 11.87 8.07 10.28
CA ALA A 168 10.48 7.63 10.39
C ALA A 168 9.81 7.52 9.01
N ALA A 169 10.12 8.46 8.10
CA ALA A 169 9.73 8.37 6.71
C ALA A 169 10.33 7.13 6.04
N GLN A 170 11.63 6.88 6.20
CA GLN A 170 12.28 5.71 5.59
C GLN A 170 11.70 4.38 6.09
N ASN A 171 11.41 4.26 7.39
CA ASN A 171 10.74 3.09 7.94
C ASN A 171 9.36 2.88 7.30
N THR A 172 8.60 3.96 7.14
CA THR A 172 7.26 3.94 6.54
C THR A 172 7.33 3.57 5.05
N PHE A 173 8.29 4.13 4.31
CA PHE A 173 8.53 3.81 2.90
C PHE A 173 8.89 2.35 2.70
N PHE A 174 9.84 1.84 3.49
CA PHE A 174 10.24 0.45 3.40
C PHE A 174 9.09 -0.50 3.70
N ALA A 175 8.39 -0.29 4.83
CA ALA A 175 7.26 -1.13 5.21
C ALA A 175 6.14 -1.10 4.16
N GLY A 176 5.80 0.10 3.67
CA GLY A 176 4.82 0.28 2.60
C GLY A 176 5.23 -0.44 1.32
N ALA A 177 6.49 -0.28 0.89
CA ALA A 177 7.03 -0.94 -0.29
C ALA A 177 6.99 -2.46 -0.18
N VAL A 178 7.32 -3.03 1.00
CA VAL A 178 7.22 -4.48 1.25
C VAL A 178 5.77 -4.96 1.15
N GLY A 179 4.82 -4.28 1.79
CA GLY A 179 3.41 -4.63 1.72
C GLY A 179 2.86 -4.56 0.29
N LEU A 180 3.19 -3.49 -0.43
CA LEU A 180 2.81 -3.30 -1.84
C LEU A 180 3.44 -4.34 -2.75
N ALA A 181 4.70 -4.73 -2.52
CA ALA A 181 5.38 -5.75 -3.30
C ALA A 181 4.67 -7.09 -3.15
N ILE A 182 4.36 -7.49 -1.91
CA ILE A 182 3.67 -8.75 -1.61
C ILE A 182 2.28 -8.78 -2.24
N LEU A 183 1.48 -7.72 -2.04
CA LEU A 183 0.12 -7.65 -2.58
C LEU A 183 0.12 -7.63 -4.12
N SER A 184 1.01 -6.84 -4.73
CA SER A 184 1.16 -6.78 -6.20
C SER A 184 1.61 -8.11 -6.78
N ALA A 185 2.63 -8.73 -6.19
CA ALA A 185 3.14 -10.03 -6.63
C ALA A 185 2.06 -11.12 -6.54
N TYR A 186 1.31 -11.16 -5.44
CA TYR A 186 0.21 -12.09 -5.29
C TYR A 186 -0.88 -11.87 -6.35
N ALA A 187 -1.32 -10.61 -6.54
CA ALA A 187 -2.38 -10.29 -7.50
C ALA A 187 -2.00 -10.69 -8.94
N LEU A 188 -0.75 -10.43 -9.33
CA LEU A 188 -0.21 -10.80 -10.64
C LEU A 188 -0.08 -12.31 -10.80
N TRP A 189 0.46 -13.00 -9.79
CA TRP A 189 0.58 -14.46 -9.79
C TRP A 189 -0.79 -15.13 -9.94
N ALA A 190 -1.78 -14.71 -9.13
CA ALA A 190 -3.12 -15.27 -9.17
C ALA A 190 -3.82 -14.99 -10.52
N SER A 191 -3.70 -13.77 -11.05
CA SER A 191 -4.24 -13.41 -12.37
C SER A 191 -3.67 -14.28 -13.51
N ARG A 192 -2.36 -14.58 -13.47
CA ARG A 192 -1.71 -15.46 -14.45
C ARG A 192 -2.21 -16.89 -14.37
N ASN A 193 -2.47 -17.40 -13.17
CA ASN A 193 -2.96 -18.76 -12.98
C ASN A 193 -4.40 -18.92 -13.46
N ASP A 194 -5.27 -17.94 -13.19
CA ASP A 194 -6.65 -17.93 -13.70
C ASP A 194 -6.67 -18.02 -15.24
N SER A 195 -5.76 -17.30 -15.91
CA SER A 195 -5.66 -17.30 -17.38
C SER A 195 -5.17 -18.64 -17.96
N ARG A 196 -4.40 -19.42 -17.18
CA ARG A 196 -3.93 -20.75 -17.60
C ARG A 196 -5.00 -21.82 -17.42
N GLY A 197 -5.81 -21.71 -16.36
CA GLY A 197 -6.89 -22.66 -16.07
C GLY A 197 -8.05 -22.61 -17.05
N THR A 198 -8.26 -21.50 -17.76
CA THR A 198 -9.30 -21.37 -18.80
C THR A 198 -8.86 -21.86 -20.19
N ALA A 199 -7.58 -22.20 -20.37
CA ALA A 199 -7.02 -22.64 -21.65
C ALA A 199 -6.82 -24.17 -21.74
N ALA A 200 -7.26 -24.91 -20.72
CA ALA A 200 -7.24 -26.37 -20.63
C ALA A 200 -8.69 -26.89 -20.55
#